data_AF-A0A9E0MDB9-F1
#
_entry.id   AF-A0A9E0MDB9-F1
#
_cell.length_a   1.000
_cell.length_b   1.000
_cell.length_c   1.000
_cell.angle_alpha   90.00
_cell.angle_beta   90.00
_cell.angle_gamma   90.00
#
_symmetry.space_group_name_H-M   'P 1'
#
loop_
_entity.id
_entity.type
_entity.pdbx_description
1 polymer ?
#
loop_
_entity_poly.entity_id
_entity_poly.type
_entity_poly.pdbx_seq_one_letter_code
_entity_poly.pdbx_strand_id
1 'polypeptide(L)'
;GGAIAKSSLTFVSQAGLADGIGQRYGLAKTLSAVRGTRTVRKSHMVHNNYTPVMEVDAQTYAVRADGVLLTCEAATVLPMAQRYFLF
;
A
#
# COMPACT_ATOMS: atom_id res chain seq x y z
N GLY A 1 2.67 -30.17 -9.50
CA GLY A 1 3.98 -29.61 -9.93
C GLY A 1 4.39 -28.48 -9.00
N GLY A 2 5.64 -27.99 -9.09
CA GLY A 2 6.18 -26.95 -8.19
C GLY A 2 6.10 -25.51 -8.71
N ALA A 3 5.39 -25.25 -9.82
CA ALA A 3 5.40 -23.97 -10.52
C ALA A 3 4.98 -22.80 -9.64
N ILE A 4 3.87 -22.93 -8.90
CA ILE A 4 3.36 -21.89 -7.98
C ILE A 4 4.42 -21.47 -6.95
N ALA A 5 5.16 -22.43 -6.39
CA ALA A 5 6.17 -22.15 -5.39
C ALA A 5 7.40 -21.45 -5.99
N LYS A 6 7.77 -21.79 -7.23
CA LYS A 6 8.90 -21.19 -7.96
C LYS A 6 8.57 -19.82 -8.56
N SER A 7 7.31 -19.53 -8.84
CA SER A 7 6.85 -18.25 -9.42
C SER A 7 6.32 -17.26 -8.37
N SER A 8 6.40 -17.60 -7.08
CA SER A 8 5.91 -16.76 -5.98
C SER A 8 6.97 -16.55 -4.90
N LEU A 9 6.85 -15.44 -4.18
CA LEU A 9 7.65 -15.12 -3.00
C LEU A 9 6.76 -15.02 -1.75
N THR A 10 7.32 -15.34 -0.60
CA THR A 10 6.73 -15.00 0.71
C THR A 10 7.67 -14.04 1.42
N PHE A 11 7.18 -12.83 1.72
CA PHE A 11 7.95 -11.85 2.48
C PHE A 11 7.86 -12.14 3.98
N VAL A 12 8.99 -12.12 4.66
CA VAL A 12 9.12 -12.42 6.11
C VAL A 12 9.99 -11.37 6.79
N SER A 13 9.98 -11.31 8.13
CA SER A 13 10.94 -10.47 8.85
C SER A 13 12.35 -11.02 8.72
N GLN A 14 13.36 -10.14 8.82
CA GLN A 14 14.76 -10.57 8.83
C GLN A 14 15.04 -11.58 9.95
N ALA A 15 14.45 -11.38 11.14
CA ALA A 15 14.57 -12.30 12.27
C ALA A 15 13.96 -13.68 11.96
N GLY A 16 12.74 -13.72 11.41
CA GLY A 16 12.11 -14.99 11.05
C GLY A 16 12.89 -15.77 9.99
N LEU A 17 13.47 -15.06 9.00
CA LEU A 17 14.34 -15.71 8.02
C LEU A 17 15.60 -16.30 8.68
N ALA A 18 16.22 -15.58 9.62
CA ALA A 18 17.38 -16.03 10.37
C ALA A 18 17.06 -17.23 11.30
N ASP A 19 15.86 -17.27 11.87
CA ASP A 19 15.37 -18.37 12.72
C ASP A 19 14.96 -19.62 11.93
N GLY A 20 15.20 -19.66 10.61
CA GLY A 20 14.98 -20.85 9.78
C GLY A 20 13.52 -21.27 9.65
N ILE A 21 12.58 -20.31 9.70
CA ILE A 21 11.14 -20.61 9.65
C ILE A 21 10.71 -21.35 8.36
N GLY A 22 11.48 -21.18 7.28
CA GLY A 22 11.26 -21.90 6.02
C GLY A 22 11.36 -23.41 6.21
N GLN A 23 12.43 -23.87 6.84
CA GLN A 23 12.63 -25.28 7.17
C GLN A 23 11.66 -25.71 8.27
N ARG A 24 11.55 -24.92 9.35
CA ARG A 24 10.72 -25.24 10.52
C ARG A 24 9.27 -25.54 10.15
N TYR A 25 8.71 -24.84 9.18
CA TYR A 25 7.32 -24.98 8.75
C TYR A 25 7.15 -25.64 7.37
N GLY A 26 8.23 -26.13 6.76
CA GLY A 26 8.16 -26.78 5.44
C GLY A 26 7.68 -25.86 4.31
N LEU A 27 8.05 -24.57 4.36
CA LEU A 27 7.62 -23.59 3.36
C LEU A 27 8.35 -23.83 2.04
N ALA A 28 7.58 -24.05 0.98
CA ALA A 28 8.12 -24.35 -0.35
C ALA A 28 8.42 -23.11 -1.21
N LYS A 29 7.81 -21.95 -0.90
CA LYS A 29 8.04 -20.68 -1.61
C LYS A 29 9.38 -20.08 -1.22
N THR A 30 9.99 -19.33 -2.13
CA THR A 30 11.19 -18.55 -1.81
C THR A 30 10.84 -17.49 -0.77
N LEU A 31 11.58 -17.49 0.36
CA LEU A 31 11.41 -16.49 1.41
C LEU A 31 12.29 -15.27 1.15
N SER A 32 11.74 -14.08 1.33
CA SER A 32 12.47 -12.81 1.16
C SER A 32 12.31 -11.93 2.39
N ALA A 33 13.42 -11.49 2.97
CA ALA A 33 13.38 -10.62 4.13
C ALA A 33 13.00 -9.18 3.74
N VAL A 34 11.99 -8.64 4.43
CA VAL A 34 11.63 -7.22 4.34
C VAL A 34 12.72 -6.38 4.99
N ARG A 35 13.13 -5.29 4.31
CA ARG A 35 14.17 -4.36 4.74
C ARG A 35 13.83 -2.92 4.38
N GLY A 36 14.49 -1.95 5.02
CA GLY A 36 14.38 -0.53 4.68
C GLY A 36 13.10 0.16 5.17
N THR A 37 12.26 -0.48 5.98
CA THR A 37 10.94 0.06 6.38
C THR A 37 10.99 1.25 7.34
N ARG A 38 12.13 1.49 8.00
CA ARG A 38 12.31 2.57 8.98
C ARG A 38 12.97 3.83 8.43
N THR A 39 13.44 3.78 7.19
CA THR A 39 14.11 4.90 6.52
C THR A 39 13.25 5.55 5.44
N VAL A 40 12.19 4.88 4.98
CA VAL A 40 11.22 5.46 4.03
C VAL A 40 10.55 6.70 4.64
N ARG A 41 10.30 7.71 3.80
CA ARG A 41 9.71 9.00 4.11
C ARG A 41 8.74 9.36 2.99
N LYS A 42 7.88 10.35 3.20
CA LYS A 42 6.96 10.87 2.17
C LYS A 42 7.71 11.29 0.90
N SER A 43 8.91 11.85 1.03
CA SER A 43 9.82 12.22 -0.07
C SER A 43 10.19 11.05 -1.00
N HIS A 44 10.17 9.81 -0.50
CA HIS A 44 10.54 8.62 -1.27
C HIS A 44 9.37 8.05 -2.09
N MET A 45 8.15 8.60 -1.96
CA MET A 45 7.01 8.17 -2.76
C MET A 45 7.10 8.73 -4.19
N VAL A 46 7.30 7.84 -5.17
CA VAL A 46 7.38 8.23 -6.59
C VAL A 46 6.04 8.81 -7.04
N HIS A 47 6.10 9.98 -7.68
CA HIS A 47 4.95 10.79 -8.13
C HIS A 47 3.99 11.29 -7.02
N ASN A 48 4.24 10.98 -5.74
CA ASN A 48 3.26 11.19 -4.66
C ASN A 48 3.92 11.68 -3.37
N ASN A 49 4.85 12.63 -3.45
CA ASN A 49 5.65 13.08 -2.30
C ASN A 49 5.24 14.44 -1.71
N TYR A 50 4.16 15.06 -2.20
CA TYR A 50 3.68 16.35 -1.73
C TYR A 50 3.27 16.32 -0.24
N THR A 51 3.68 17.35 0.51
CA THR A 51 3.47 17.53 1.96
C THR A 51 2.90 18.93 2.26
N PRO A 52 1.62 19.17 1.94
CA PRO A 52 0.97 20.47 2.22
C PRO A 52 0.78 20.71 3.72
N VAL A 53 0.54 21.98 4.07
CA VAL A 53 -0.06 22.33 5.37
C VAL A 53 -1.53 21.96 5.30
N MET A 54 -1.95 21.02 6.15
CA MET A 54 -3.31 20.53 6.22
C MET A 54 -4.07 21.19 7.37
N GLU A 55 -5.27 21.67 7.08
CA GLU A 55 -6.18 22.29 8.05
C GLU A 55 -7.56 21.64 7.95
N VAL A 56 -8.18 21.36 9.10
CA VAL A 56 -9.54 20.82 9.19
C VAL A 56 -10.33 21.64 10.18
N ASP A 57 -11.45 22.21 9.71
CA ASP A 57 -12.38 22.92 10.58
C ASP A 57 -13.21 21.93 11.41
N ALA A 58 -13.20 22.08 12.74
CA ALA A 58 -13.81 21.10 13.64
C ALA A 58 -15.35 21.13 13.66
N GLN A 59 -15.98 22.19 13.15
CA GLN A 59 -17.44 22.36 13.17
C GLN A 59 -18.07 21.99 11.82
N THR A 60 -17.43 22.42 10.73
CA THR A 60 -17.93 22.27 9.35
C THR A 60 -17.28 21.10 8.61
N TYR A 61 -16.17 20.57 9.13
CA TYR A 61 -15.35 19.54 8.49
C TYR A 61 -14.74 19.95 7.14
N ALA A 62 -14.69 21.25 6.85
CA ALA A 62 -14.00 21.76 5.68
C ALA A 62 -12.50 21.45 5.78
N VAL A 63 -11.94 20.88 4.70
CA VAL A 63 -10.52 20.51 4.62
C VAL A 63 -9.80 21.47 3.67
N ARG A 64 -8.66 22.01 4.11
CA ARG A 64 -7.78 22.85 3.28
C ARG A 64 -6.38 22.28 3.18
N ALA A 65 -5.75 22.46 2.02
CA ALA A 65 -4.33 22.25 1.80
C ALA A 65 -3.70 23.54 1.29
N ASP A 66 -2.68 24.04 1.98
CA ASP A 66 -2.03 25.32 1.66
C ASP A 66 -3.05 26.48 1.52
N GLY A 67 -4.05 26.49 2.42
CA GLY A 67 -5.15 27.46 2.44
C GLY A 67 -6.27 27.22 1.40
N VAL A 68 -6.07 26.31 0.45
CA VAL A 68 -7.05 26.01 -0.62
C VAL A 68 -8.08 24.98 -0.13
N LEU A 69 -9.37 25.31 -0.25
CA LEU A 69 -10.46 24.39 0.08
C LEU A 69 -10.45 23.19 -0.88
N LEU A 70 -10.37 21.99 -0.30
CA LEU A 70 -10.44 20.73 -1.02
C LEU A 70 -11.89 20.23 -1.00
N THR A 71 -12.55 20.25 -2.16
CA THR A 71 -13.91 19.73 -2.33
C THR A 71 -14.10 19.19 -3.74
N CYS A 72 -15.05 18.27 -3.90
CA CYS A 72 -15.51 17.80 -5.20
C CYS A 72 -16.97 17.34 -5.11
N GLU A 73 -17.67 17.43 -6.23
CA GLU A 73 -19.01 16.87 -6.36
C GLU A 73 -18.95 15.35 -6.44
N ALA A 74 -19.98 14.69 -5.94
CA ALA A 74 -20.11 13.24 -6.07
C ALA A 74 -20.29 12.84 -7.54
N ALA A 75 -19.49 11.89 -8.02
CA ALA A 75 -19.68 11.32 -9.35
C ALA A 75 -20.89 10.37 -9.37
N THR A 76 -21.76 10.51 -10.37
CA THR A 76 -22.97 9.67 -10.52
C THR A 76 -22.72 8.37 -11.28
N VAL A 77 -21.66 8.34 -12.12
CA VAL A 77 -21.25 7.19 -12.93
C VAL A 77 -19.72 7.15 -12.98
N LEU A 78 -19.15 5.95 -12.94
CA LEU A 78 -17.70 5.73 -13.03
C LEU A 78 -17.34 4.83 -14.23
N PRO A 79 -16.19 5.07 -14.88
CA PRO A 79 -15.62 4.09 -15.81
C PRO A 79 -15.21 2.82 -15.06
N MET A 80 -14.95 1.74 -15.81
CA MET A 80 -14.53 0.45 -15.23
C MET A 80 -15.53 -0.15 -14.22
N ALA A 81 -16.82 0.21 -14.33
CA ALA A 81 -17.90 -0.31 -13.49
C ALA A 81 -18.84 -1.23 -14.32
N GLN A 82 -20.13 -0.90 -14.42
CA GLN A 82 -21.20 -1.73 -15.02
C GLN A 82 -20.90 -2.28 -16.43
N ARG A 83 -20.01 -1.63 -17.20
CA ARG A 83 -19.59 -2.15 -18.51
C ARG A 83 -18.81 -3.48 -18.42
N TYR A 84 -18.13 -3.74 -17.31
CA TYR A 84 -17.18 -4.84 -17.19
C TYR A 84 -17.62 -5.93 -16.21
N PHE A 85 -18.58 -5.66 -15.33
CA PHE A 85 -19.04 -6.59 -14.30
C PHE A 85 -20.46 -7.07 -14.60
N LEU A 86 -20.69 -8.38 -14.47
CA LEU A 86 -21.99 -9.00 -14.71
C LEU A 86 -23.01 -8.64 -13.62
N PHE A 87 -22.54 -8.39 -12.39
CA PHE A 87 -23.31 -7.94 -11.23
C PHE A 87 -22.48 -6.94 -10.42
#